data_AF-A0A939UD53-F1
#
_entry.id   AF-A0A939UD53-F1
#
_cell.length_a   1.000
_cell.length_b   1.000
_cell.length_c   1.000
_cell.angle_alpha   90.00
_cell.angle_beta   90.00
_cell.angle_gamma   90.00
#
_symmetry.space_group_name_H-M   'P 1'
#
loop_
_entity.id
_entity.type
_entity.pdbx_description
1 polymer ?
#
loop_
_entity_poly.entity_id
_entity_poly.type
_entity_poly.pdbx_seq_one_letter_code
_entity_poly.pdbx_strand_id
1 'polypeptide(L)'
;MRTQGYAFSYKPGNSILHRCPAIIKILAVPVLSILIFTLPVWFSFGMIALQLVVALALHFTLREIFGDLKIMFFYALMLAAVKLIAVLAGGDTGTIQETLFMLCKLVCMMQLASLLFRTSTSLQLRQGFEIFGVNAVSQTLSLFVCFIPLVSKIWRQTEQAWRMRGGKNSIKKYAVLLPVFFSVGMKQAYNMARACLIRQTS
;
A
#
# COMPACT_ATOMS: atom_id res chain seq x y z
N MET A 1 -23.88 -7.68 0.50
CA MET A 1 -22.76 -7.92 1.44
C MET A 1 -21.79 -6.75 1.35
N ARG A 2 -21.67 -5.94 2.42
CA ARG A 2 -20.77 -4.79 2.47
C ARG A 2 -19.32 -5.28 2.51
N THR A 3 -18.51 -4.81 1.57
CA THR A 3 -17.05 -4.99 1.52
C THR A 3 -16.44 -4.63 2.87
N GLN A 4 -16.01 -5.65 3.60
CA GLN A 4 -15.24 -5.52 4.83
C GLN A 4 -13.93 -4.82 4.47
N GLY A 5 -13.74 -3.59 4.94
CA GLY A 5 -12.47 -2.89 4.83
C GLY A 5 -11.43 -3.61 5.68
N TYR A 6 -10.69 -4.52 5.06
CA TYR A 6 -9.45 -5.01 5.62
C TYR A 6 -8.45 -3.85 5.58
N ALA A 7 -7.90 -3.47 6.74
CA ALA A 7 -6.82 -2.47 6.81
C ALA A 7 -5.58 -2.89 6.01
N PHE A 8 -5.47 -4.19 5.67
CA PHE A 8 -4.59 -4.72 4.66
C PHE A 8 -5.42 -5.46 3.61
N SER A 9 -5.52 -4.90 2.41
CA SER A 9 -6.18 -5.54 1.26
C SER A 9 -5.27 -6.62 0.65
N TYR A 10 -4.89 -7.62 1.43
CA TYR A 10 -4.19 -8.78 0.93
C TYR A 10 -5.21 -9.78 0.36
N LYS A 11 -5.14 -10.05 -0.95
CA LYS A 11 -5.87 -11.16 -1.56
C LYS A 11 -4.97 -12.40 -1.54
N PRO A 12 -5.29 -13.45 -0.77
CA PRO A 12 -4.57 -14.71 -0.90
C PRO A 12 -4.91 -15.33 -2.26
N GLY A 13 -3.89 -15.47 -3.11
CA GLY A 13 -3.96 -16.19 -4.39
C GLY A 13 -3.01 -17.38 -4.40
N ASN A 14 -3.22 -18.33 -5.32
CA ASN A 14 -2.39 -19.54 -5.44
C ASN A 14 -1.49 -19.54 -6.70
N SER A 15 -1.17 -18.36 -7.24
CA SER A 15 -0.36 -18.23 -8.46
C SER A 15 1.14 -18.45 -8.20
N ILE A 16 1.89 -18.81 -9.24
CA ILE A 16 3.35 -19.03 -9.24
C ILE A 16 4.10 -17.84 -8.61
N LEU A 17 3.59 -16.62 -8.78
CA LEU A 17 4.15 -15.44 -8.13
C LEU A 17 4.09 -15.53 -6.59
N HIS A 18 3.08 -16.15 -5.96
CA HIS A 18 3.03 -16.35 -4.50
C HIS A 18 4.14 -17.29 -3.97
N ARG A 19 4.74 -18.11 -4.84
CA ARG A 19 5.85 -19.01 -4.46
C ARG A 19 7.23 -18.36 -4.58
N CYS A 20 7.35 -17.20 -5.23
CA CYS A 20 8.62 -16.46 -5.22
C CYS A 20 8.90 -15.89 -3.83
N PRO A 21 10.13 -16.03 -3.31
CA PRO A 21 10.50 -15.49 -2.00
C PRO A 21 10.29 -13.97 -2.00
N ALA A 22 9.74 -13.47 -0.89
CA ALA A 22 9.39 -12.08 -0.69
C ALA A 22 10.54 -11.11 -1.02
N ILE A 23 11.77 -11.54 -0.72
CA ILE A 23 13.00 -10.78 -0.91
C ILE A 23 13.24 -10.45 -2.38
N ILE A 24 13.10 -11.44 -3.27
CA ILE A 24 13.30 -11.26 -4.71
C ILE A 24 12.27 -10.29 -5.27
N LYS A 25 11.02 -10.35 -4.79
CA LYS A 25 9.97 -9.41 -5.23
C LYS A 25 10.20 -7.99 -4.74
N ILE A 26 10.61 -7.83 -3.48
CA ILE A 26 10.85 -6.50 -2.88
C ILE A 26 12.03 -5.84 -3.57
N LEU A 27 13.10 -6.58 -3.87
CA LEU A 27 14.29 -6.08 -4.57
C LEU A 27 14.02 -5.88 -6.08
N ALA A 28 13.14 -6.68 -6.67
CA ALA A 28 12.73 -6.49 -8.06
C ALA A 28 12.05 -5.15 -8.30
N VAL A 29 11.31 -4.57 -7.34
CA VAL A 29 10.62 -3.29 -7.56
C VAL A 29 11.53 -2.07 -7.75
N PRO A 30 12.52 -1.79 -6.89
CA PRO A 30 13.46 -0.72 -7.13
C PRO A 30 14.30 -1.00 -8.38
N VAL A 31 14.70 -2.26 -8.61
CA VAL A 31 15.45 -2.64 -9.83
C VAL A 31 14.62 -2.38 -11.08
N LEU A 32 13.35 -2.81 -11.13
CA LEU A 32 12.45 -2.57 -12.25
C LEU A 32 12.12 -1.08 -12.39
N SER A 33 11.96 -0.33 -11.30
CA SER A 33 11.75 1.12 -11.34
C SER A 33 12.95 1.86 -11.93
N ILE A 34 14.17 1.49 -11.54
CA ILE A 34 15.42 2.05 -12.09
C ILE A 34 15.56 1.67 -13.57
N LEU A 35 15.20 0.44 -13.93
CA LEU A 35 15.21 -0.05 -15.32
C LEU A 35 14.22 0.75 -16.19
N ILE A 36 12.99 0.98 -15.70
CA ILE A 36 11.97 1.78 -16.40
C ILE A 36 12.44 3.24 -16.58
N PHE A 37 13.18 3.77 -15.61
CA PHE A 37 13.69 5.13 -15.70
C PHE A 37 14.80 5.26 -16.75
N THR A 38 15.72 4.30 -16.78
CA THR A 38 16.94 4.33 -17.62
C THR A 38 16.73 3.84 -19.06
N LEU A 39 15.73 3.00 -19.33
CA LEU A 39 15.54 2.42 -20.67
C LEU A 39 14.63 3.24 -21.60
N PRO A 40 14.82 3.10 -22.93
CA PRO A 40 14.04 3.79 -23.95
C PRO A 40 12.56 3.37 -23.94
N VAL A 41 11.69 4.25 -24.44
CA VAL A 41 10.22 4.15 -24.32
C VAL A 41 9.66 2.82 -24.86
N TRP A 42 10.25 2.29 -25.93
CA TRP A 42 9.89 0.99 -26.52
C TRP A 42 10.00 -0.17 -25.53
N PHE A 43 11.00 -0.14 -24.66
CA PHE A 43 11.19 -1.16 -23.62
C PHE A 43 10.20 -1.00 -22.46
N SER A 44 9.77 0.25 -22.19
CA SER A 44 8.72 0.53 -21.19
C SER A 44 7.38 -0.08 -21.60
N PHE A 45 7.02 -0.07 -22.88
CA PHE A 45 5.80 -0.74 -23.36
C PHE A 45 5.88 -2.26 -23.19
N GLY A 46 7.04 -2.88 -23.44
CA GLY A 46 7.25 -4.31 -23.18
C GLY A 46 7.12 -4.67 -21.70
N MET A 47 7.64 -3.83 -20.80
CA MET A 47 7.50 -4.01 -19.36
C MET A 47 6.06 -3.82 -18.87
N ILE A 48 5.29 -2.89 -19.44
CA ILE A 48 3.87 -2.71 -19.16
C ILE A 48 3.07 -3.94 -19.61
N ALA A 49 3.35 -4.47 -20.81
CA ALA A 49 2.71 -5.68 -21.31
C ALA A 49 3.02 -6.89 -20.41
N LEU A 50 4.27 -7.04 -19.98
CA LEU A 50 4.67 -8.06 -19.01
C LEU A 50 3.92 -7.91 -17.68
N GLN A 51 3.82 -6.68 -17.14
CA GLN A 51 3.08 -6.39 -15.91
C GLN A 51 1.59 -6.69 -16.06
N LEU A 52 0.98 -6.38 -17.21
CA LEU A 52 -0.40 -6.71 -17.52
C LEU A 52 -0.62 -8.21 -17.62
N VAL A 53 0.30 -8.96 -18.25
CA VAL A 53 0.24 -10.42 -18.32
C VAL A 53 0.38 -11.04 -16.93
N VAL A 54 1.28 -10.52 -16.11
CA VAL A 54 1.42 -10.94 -14.70
C VAL A 54 0.15 -10.62 -13.91
N ALA A 55 -0.44 -9.43 -14.11
CA ALA A 55 -1.70 -9.05 -13.46
C ALA A 55 -2.89 -9.93 -13.91
N LEU A 56 -2.95 -10.29 -15.19
CA LEU A 56 -3.96 -11.19 -15.73
C LEU A 56 -3.78 -12.61 -15.18
N ALA A 57 -2.53 -13.09 -15.09
CA ALA A 57 -2.19 -14.38 -14.48
C ALA A 57 -2.51 -14.44 -12.97
N LEU A 58 -2.59 -13.28 -12.31
CA LEU A 58 -3.00 -13.13 -10.92
C LEU A 58 -4.52 -12.95 -10.72
N HIS A 59 -5.32 -13.05 -11.80
CA HIS A 59 -6.78 -12.87 -11.77
C HIS A 59 -7.19 -11.53 -11.13
N PHE A 60 -6.49 -10.45 -11.47
CA PHE A 60 -6.91 -9.11 -11.06
C PHE A 60 -8.25 -8.73 -11.68
N THR A 61 -9.16 -8.19 -10.86
CA THR A 61 -10.46 -7.71 -11.33
C THR A 61 -10.27 -6.37 -12.04
N LEU A 62 -10.73 -6.21 -13.28
CA LEU A 62 -10.57 -4.97 -14.08
C LEU A 62 -10.99 -3.70 -13.31
N ARG A 63 -12.00 -3.81 -12.44
CA ARG A 63 -12.48 -2.72 -11.58
C ARG A 63 -11.41 -2.13 -10.66
N GLU A 64 -10.41 -2.92 -10.28
CA GLU A 64 -9.29 -2.49 -9.45
C GLU A 64 -8.28 -1.66 -10.25
N ILE A 65 -8.01 -2.06 -11.50
CA ILE A 65 -7.14 -1.33 -12.44
C ILE A 65 -7.75 0.05 -12.74
N PHE A 66 -9.06 0.11 -12.96
CA PHE A 66 -9.77 1.38 -13.14
C PHE A 66 -9.74 2.27 -11.88
N GLY A 67 -9.68 1.69 -10.69
CA GLY A 67 -9.52 2.43 -9.43
C GLY A 67 -8.19 3.16 -9.35
N ASP A 68 -7.10 2.47 -9.70
CA ASP A 68 -5.75 3.05 -9.72
C ASP A 68 -5.62 4.10 -10.84
N LEU A 69 -6.23 3.83 -12.01
CA LEU A 69 -6.28 4.78 -13.13
C LEU A 69 -7.03 6.07 -12.79
N LYS A 70 -8.05 6.02 -11.92
CA LYS A 70 -8.81 7.22 -11.52
C LYS A 70 -7.93 8.23 -10.78
N ILE A 71 -7.14 7.78 -9.80
CA ILE A 71 -6.21 8.66 -9.07
C ILE A 71 -5.19 9.24 -10.04
N MET A 72 -4.74 8.40 -10.99
CA MET A 72 -3.79 8.84 -11.99
C MET A 72 -4.35 9.86 -12.97
N PHE A 73 -5.62 9.75 -13.36
CA PHE A 73 -6.29 10.72 -14.23
C PHE A 73 -6.25 12.14 -13.63
N PHE A 74 -6.45 12.27 -12.32
CA PHE A 74 -6.31 13.55 -11.63
C PHE A 74 -4.88 14.09 -11.70
N TYR A 75 -3.87 13.23 -11.52
CA TYR A 75 -2.46 13.62 -11.69
C TYR A 75 -2.14 14.06 -13.11
N ALA A 76 -2.63 13.34 -14.12
CA ALA A 76 -2.41 13.67 -15.53
C ALA A 76 -3.05 15.02 -15.89
N LEU A 77 -4.27 15.26 -15.40
CA LEU A 77 -4.97 16.54 -15.57
C LEU A 77 -4.19 17.70 -14.94
N MET A 78 -3.68 17.51 -13.71
CA MET A 78 -2.90 18.53 -13.02
C MET A 78 -1.60 18.85 -13.78
N LEU A 79 -0.90 17.82 -14.27
CA LEU A 79 0.35 17.98 -15.01
C LEU A 79 0.10 18.68 -16.35
N ALA A 80 -0.99 18.33 -17.05
CA ALA A 80 -1.44 19.04 -18.25
C ALA A 80 -1.76 20.51 -17.98
N ALA A 81 -2.44 20.83 -16.87
CA ALA A 81 -2.74 22.21 -16.48
C ALA A 81 -1.46 23.02 -16.21
N VAL A 82 -0.50 22.46 -15.46
CA VAL A 82 0.80 23.10 -15.20
C VAL A 82 1.57 23.33 -16.49
N LYS A 83 1.55 22.37 -17.42
CA LYS A 83 2.18 22.53 -18.74
C LYS A 83 1.52 23.63 -19.56
N LEU A 84 0.20 23.72 -19.58
CA LEU A 84 -0.53 24.77 -20.28
C LEU A 84 -0.15 26.16 -19.74
N ILE A 85 -0.04 26.30 -18.42
CA ILE A 85 0.44 27.53 -17.77
C ILE A 85 1.89 27.84 -18.18
N ALA A 86 2.77 26.83 -18.22
CA ALA A 86 4.17 27.02 -18.61
C ALA A 86 4.33 27.47 -20.09
N VAL A 87 3.50 26.91 -21.00
CA VAL A 87 3.45 27.35 -22.41
C VAL A 87 2.99 28.81 -22.49
N LEU A 88 1.92 29.17 -21.78
CA LEU A 88 1.38 30.53 -21.76
C LEU A 88 2.36 31.55 -21.15
N ALA A 89 3.19 31.12 -20.20
CA ALA A 89 4.23 31.94 -19.58
C ALA A 89 5.49 32.11 -20.44
N GLY A 90 5.51 31.59 -21.68
CA GLY A 90 6.65 31.70 -22.59
C GLY A 90 7.83 30.79 -22.25
N GLY A 91 7.62 29.78 -21.39
CA GLY A 91 8.64 28.77 -21.10
C GLY A 91 8.82 27.82 -22.27
N ASP A 92 10.07 27.42 -22.54
CA ASP A 92 10.37 26.38 -23.52
C ASP A 92 9.77 25.06 -23.01
N THR A 93 8.68 24.65 -23.65
CA THR A 93 7.90 23.51 -23.22
C THR A 93 8.21 22.36 -24.14
N GLY A 94 9.03 21.43 -23.64
CA GLY A 94 9.33 20.17 -24.31
C GLY A 94 8.08 19.55 -24.94
N THR A 95 8.26 18.96 -26.12
CA THR A 95 7.19 18.53 -27.03
C THR A 95 6.09 17.76 -26.29
N ILE A 96 4.83 17.89 -26.72
CA ILE A 96 3.68 17.14 -26.16
C ILE A 96 4.00 15.65 -25.98
N GLN A 97 4.81 15.11 -26.90
CA GLN A 97 5.32 13.75 -26.90
C GLN A 97 6.16 13.40 -25.64
N GLU A 98 7.04 14.28 -25.18
CA GLU A 98 7.84 14.06 -23.96
C GLU A 98 6.98 14.03 -22.70
N THR A 99 5.96 14.89 -22.65
CA THR A 99 4.99 14.92 -21.55
C THR A 99 4.19 13.63 -21.52
N LEU A 100 3.79 13.13 -22.69
CA LEU A 100 3.06 11.87 -22.83
C LEU A 100 3.93 10.66 -22.42
N PHE A 101 5.23 10.69 -22.73
CA PHE A 101 6.18 9.69 -22.27
C PHE A 101 6.41 9.72 -20.76
N MET A 102 6.51 10.90 -20.16
CA MET A 102 6.63 11.05 -18.71
C MET A 102 5.37 10.52 -17.99
N LEU A 103 4.19 10.84 -18.51
CA LEU A 103 2.94 10.28 -18.00
C LEU A 103 2.91 8.76 -18.10
N CYS A 104 3.30 8.19 -19.25
CA CYS A 104 3.36 6.75 -19.44
C CYS A 104 4.30 6.05 -18.44
N LYS A 105 5.50 6.62 -18.20
CA LYS A 105 6.44 6.10 -17.19
C LYS A 105 5.84 6.14 -15.78
N LEU A 106 5.13 7.21 -15.42
CA LEU A 106 4.43 7.32 -14.14
C LEU A 106 3.31 6.28 -13.99
N VAL A 107 2.56 5.96 -15.06
CA VAL A 107 1.53 4.90 -15.05
C VAL A 107 2.21 3.59 -14.65
N CYS A 108 3.30 3.29 -15.33
CA CYS A 108 4.01 2.03 -15.16
C CYS A 108 4.56 1.89 -13.74
N MET A 109 5.16 2.95 -13.18
CA MET A 109 5.64 2.92 -11.79
C MET A 109 4.50 2.73 -10.78
N MET A 110 3.38 3.42 -10.97
CA MET A 110 2.24 3.32 -10.05
C MET A 110 1.58 1.95 -10.13
N GLN A 111 1.48 1.37 -11.32
CA GLN A 111 0.94 0.04 -11.54
C GLN A 111 1.86 -1.06 -11.00
N LEU A 112 3.18 -0.91 -11.16
CA LEU A 112 4.18 -1.76 -10.52
C LEU A 112 4.07 -1.72 -8.99
N ALA A 113 3.93 -0.52 -8.42
CA ALA A 113 3.77 -0.34 -6.97
C ALA A 113 2.47 -0.97 -6.46
N SER A 114 1.33 -0.75 -7.15
CA SER A 114 0.04 -1.35 -6.80
C SER A 114 0.10 -2.88 -6.86
N LEU A 115 0.72 -3.43 -7.91
CA LEU A 115 0.91 -4.87 -8.04
C LEU A 115 1.76 -5.43 -6.90
N LEU A 116 2.84 -4.76 -6.49
CA LEU A 116 3.65 -5.18 -5.34
C LEU A 116 2.87 -5.13 -4.03
N PHE A 117 2.18 -4.03 -3.73
CA PHE A 117 1.42 -3.89 -2.48
C PHE A 117 0.29 -4.91 -2.36
N ARG A 118 -0.29 -5.33 -3.48
CA ARG A 118 -1.36 -6.33 -3.51
C ARG A 118 -0.83 -7.76 -3.47
N THR A 119 0.35 -8.03 -4.04
CA THR A 119 0.97 -9.37 -4.10
C THR A 119 1.88 -9.69 -2.92
N SER A 120 2.26 -8.70 -2.12
CA SER A 120 3.14 -8.84 -0.96
C SER A 120 2.35 -8.63 0.32
N THR A 121 2.47 -9.54 1.29
CA THR A 121 1.94 -9.28 2.63
C THR A 121 2.80 -8.24 3.36
N SER A 122 2.21 -7.46 4.27
CA SER A 122 2.98 -6.58 5.18
C SER A 122 4.03 -7.35 5.99
N LEU A 123 3.78 -8.63 6.28
CA LEU A 123 4.70 -9.54 6.94
C LEU A 123 5.90 -9.92 6.04
N GLN A 124 5.68 -10.10 4.74
CA GLN A 124 6.74 -10.35 3.76
C GLN A 124 7.62 -9.12 3.53
N LEU A 125 7.01 -7.91 3.51
CA LEU A 125 7.77 -6.66 3.49
C LEU A 125 8.71 -6.55 4.69
N ARG A 126 8.18 -6.86 5.88
CA ARG A 126 8.95 -6.91 7.12
C ARG A 126 10.14 -7.87 7.01
N GLN A 127 9.92 -9.11 6.60
CA GLN A 127 10.99 -10.11 6.42
C GLN A 127 12.10 -9.63 5.45
N GLY A 128 11.73 -8.87 4.40
CA GLY A 128 12.70 -8.22 3.53
C GLY A 128 13.59 -7.20 4.27
N PHE A 129 13.00 -6.38 5.14
CA PHE A 129 13.73 -5.41 5.95
C PHE A 129 14.61 -6.04 7.03
N GLU A 130 14.21 -7.18 7.62
CA GLU A 130 15.02 -7.85 8.65
C GLU A 130 16.37 -8.33 8.08
N ILE A 131 16.42 -8.70 6.79
CA ILE A 131 17.63 -9.21 6.13
C ILE A 131 18.62 -8.09 5.77
N PHE A 132 18.15 -6.85 5.57
CA PHE A 132 19.02 -5.69 5.33
C PHE A 132 19.76 -5.20 6.59
N GLY A 133 19.68 -5.93 7.71
CA GLY A 133 20.60 -5.76 8.86
C GLY A 133 20.27 -4.62 9.80
N VAL A 134 19.08 -4.01 9.69
CA VAL A 134 18.65 -2.95 10.63
C VAL A 134 18.03 -3.58 11.88
N ASN A 135 18.82 -4.32 12.66
CA ASN A 135 18.34 -5.23 13.71
C ASN A 135 17.49 -4.57 14.82
N ALA A 136 17.84 -3.35 15.24
CA ALA A 136 17.07 -2.62 16.27
C ALA A 136 15.72 -2.09 15.74
N VAL A 137 15.71 -1.62 14.49
CA VAL A 137 14.47 -1.16 13.83
C VAL A 137 13.61 -2.37 13.48
N SER A 138 14.21 -3.47 13.03
CA SER A 138 13.56 -4.72 12.69
C SER A 138 12.67 -5.21 13.84
N GLN A 139 13.18 -5.31 15.07
CA GLN A 139 12.38 -5.77 16.22
C GLN A 139 11.23 -4.81 16.60
N THR A 140 11.48 -3.50 16.54
CA THR A 140 10.45 -2.51 16.86
C THR A 140 9.35 -2.47 15.79
N LEU A 141 9.75 -2.54 14.52
CA LEU A 141 8.88 -2.53 13.36
C LEU A 141 8.11 -3.85 13.25
N SER A 142 8.73 -4.95 13.66
CA SER A 142 8.11 -6.26 13.85
C SER A 142 6.93 -6.22 14.81
N LEU A 143 7.19 -5.66 16.00
CA LEU A 143 6.20 -5.48 17.04
C LEU A 143 5.09 -4.55 16.56
N PHE A 144 5.45 -3.44 15.91
CA PHE A 144 4.52 -2.47 15.36
C PHE A 144 3.58 -3.06 14.30
N VAL A 145 4.11 -3.82 13.33
CA VAL A 145 3.30 -4.48 12.29
C VAL A 145 2.33 -5.50 12.89
N CYS A 146 2.73 -6.22 13.95
CA CYS A 146 1.83 -7.10 14.71
C CYS A 146 0.75 -6.33 15.48
N PHE A 147 1.01 -5.08 15.86
CA PHE A 147 0.03 -4.22 16.54
C PHE A 147 -1.00 -3.58 15.61
N ILE A 148 -0.71 -3.40 14.31
CA ILE A 148 -1.69 -2.84 13.34
C ILE A 148 -3.01 -3.63 13.32
N PRO A 149 -3.03 -4.98 13.14
CA PRO A 149 -4.27 -5.74 13.16
C PRO A 149 -4.93 -5.74 14.56
N LEU A 150 -4.15 -5.67 15.64
CA LEU A 150 -4.68 -5.58 17.00
C LEU A 150 -5.46 -4.27 17.19
N VAL A 151 -4.86 -3.14 16.85
CA VAL A 151 -5.47 -1.80 16.90
C VAL A 151 -6.72 -1.75 16.02
N SER A 152 -6.65 -2.28 14.79
CA SER A 152 -7.80 -2.35 13.89
C SER A 152 -8.95 -3.15 14.49
N LYS A 153 -8.66 -4.27 15.18
CA LYS A 153 -9.67 -5.09 15.86
C LYS A 153 -10.33 -4.32 17.01
N ILE A 154 -9.55 -3.67 17.87
CA ILE A 154 -10.08 -2.88 19.00
C ILE A 154 -10.96 -1.75 18.47
N TRP A 155 -10.51 -1.01 17.46
CA TRP A 155 -11.29 0.07 16.85
C TRP A 155 -12.63 -0.44 16.31
N ARG A 156 -12.61 -1.56 15.56
CA ARG A 156 -13.83 -2.17 15.01
C ARG A 156 -14.81 -2.62 16.10
N GLN A 157 -14.32 -3.21 17.19
CA GLN A 157 -15.16 -3.61 18.32
C GLN A 157 -15.81 -2.40 18.98
N THR A 158 -15.05 -1.33 19.21
CA THR A 158 -15.57 -0.08 19.80
C THR A 158 -16.59 0.58 18.87
N GLU A 159 -16.33 0.61 17.56
CA GLU A 159 -17.27 1.15 16.57
C GLU A 159 -18.56 0.33 16.48
N GLN A 160 -18.45 -1.00 16.51
CA GLN A 160 -19.62 -1.88 16.54
C GLN A 160 -20.44 -1.67 17.81
N ALA A 161 -19.80 -1.59 18.98
CA ALA A 161 -20.48 -1.31 20.25
C ALA A 161 -21.19 0.05 20.25
N TRP A 162 -20.56 1.09 19.67
CA TRP A 162 -21.18 2.41 19.50
C TRP A 162 -22.42 2.35 18.61
N ARG A 163 -22.33 1.63 17.48
CA ARG A 163 -23.44 1.49 16.55
C ARG A 163 -24.61 0.71 17.15
N MET A 164 -24.35 -0.31 17.95
CA MET A 164 -25.37 -1.07 18.68
C MET A 164 -26.10 -0.21 19.73
N ARG A 165 -25.44 0.81 20.27
CA ARG A 165 -26.03 1.81 21.19
C ARG A 165 -26.80 2.93 20.48
N GLY A 166 -27.03 2.81 19.16
CA GLY A 166 -27.75 3.83 18.38
C GLY A 166 -26.93 5.09 18.08
N GLY A 167 -25.62 5.06 18.30
CA GLY A 167 -24.75 6.21 18.08
C GLY A 167 -24.67 6.61 16.60
N LYS A 168 -24.97 7.88 16.29
CA LYS A 168 -24.86 8.44 14.93
C LYS A 168 -23.39 8.67 14.54
N ASN A 169 -23.08 8.58 13.24
CA ASN A 169 -21.77 8.94 12.71
C ASN A 169 -21.66 10.47 12.64
N SER A 170 -21.12 11.08 13.69
CA SER A 170 -20.85 12.52 13.78
C SER A 170 -19.52 12.75 14.49
N ILE A 171 -19.00 13.98 14.50
CA ILE A 171 -17.72 14.35 15.14
C ILE A 171 -17.69 13.95 16.62
N LYS A 172 -18.86 13.97 17.29
CA LYS A 172 -19.06 13.50 18.67
C LYS A 172 -18.69 12.02 18.88
N LYS A 173 -18.79 11.18 17.82
CA LYS A 173 -18.35 9.77 17.84
C LYS A 173 -16.87 9.69 18.18
N TYR A 174 -16.02 10.45 17.49
CA TYR A 174 -14.58 10.38 17.69
C TYR A 174 -14.17 10.83 19.08
N ALA A 175 -14.78 11.91 19.59
CA ALA A 175 -14.50 12.41 20.94
C ALA A 175 -14.81 11.38 22.04
N VAL A 176 -15.86 10.57 21.88
CA VAL A 176 -16.25 9.53 22.87
C VAL A 176 -15.49 8.22 22.65
N LEU A 177 -15.21 7.83 21.40
CA LEU A 177 -14.52 6.57 21.12
C LEU A 177 -13.01 6.62 21.36
N LEU A 178 -12.35 7.77 21.17
CA LEU A 178 -10.90 7.90 21.32
C LEU A 178 -10.41 7.50 22.73
N PRO A 179 -11.00 8.04 23.82
CA PRO A 179 -10.60 7.68 25.18
C PRO A 179 -10.82 6.20 25.49
N VAL A 180 -11.95 5.64 25.04
CA VAL A 180 -12.30 4.23 25.25
C VAL A 180 -11.32 3.33 24.48
N PHE A 181 -11.02 3.69 23.24
CA PHE A 181 -10.04 2.99 22.41
C PHE A 181 -8.66 2.99 23.06
N PHE A 182 -8.19 4.13 23.58
CA PHE A 182 -6.91 4.22 24.28
C PHE A 182 -6.89 3.39 25.56
N SER A 183 -7.96 3.42 26.36
CA SER A 183 -8.05 2.64 27.60
C SER A 183 -7.96 1.13 27.33
N VAL A 184 -8.74 0.63 26.36
CA VAL A 184 -8.73 -0.79 25.97
C VAL A 184 -7.39 -1.17 25.34
N GLY A 185 -6.84 -0.30 24.48
CA GLY A 185 -5.54 -0.49 23.84
C GLY A 185 -4.39 -0.62 24.86
N MET A 186 -4.32 0.29 25.83
CA MET A 186 -3.29 0.24 26.88
C MET A 186 -3.42 -1.01 27.75
N LYS A 187 -4.65 -1.40 28.14
CA LYS A 187 -4.88 -2.60 28.94
C LYS A 187 -4.43 -3.86 28.20
N GLN A 188 -4.69 -3.94 26.90
CA GLN A 188 -4.29 -5.09 26.10
C GLN A 188 -2.78 -5.15 25.86
N ALA A 189 -2.14 -3.99 25.63
CA ALA A 189 -0.69 -3.88 25.53
C ALA A 189 0.00 -4.30 26.85
N TYR A 190 -0.52 -3.84 27.99
CA TYR A 190 -0.01 -4.20 29.31
C TYR A 190 -0.07 -5.71 29.57
N ASN A 191 -1.20 -6.35 29.24
CA ASN A 191 -1.36 -7.80 29.38
C ASN A 191 -0.41 -8.59 28.47
N MET A 192 -0.19 -8.14 27.23
CA MET A 192 0.78 -8.77 26.32
C MET A 192 2.21 -8.63 26.83
N ALA A 193 2.60 -7.46 27.34
CA ALA A 193 3.93 -7.25 27.92
C ALA A 193 4.15 -8.16 29.13
N ARG A 194 3.17 -8.24 30.03
CA ARG A 194 3.23 -9.12 31.21
C ARG A 194 3.32 -10.61 30.83
N ALA A 195 2.57 -11.05 29.83
CA ALA A 195 2.65 -12.42 29.33
C ALA A 195 4.00 -12.75 28.68
N CYS A 196 4.62 -11.78 27.98
CA CYS A 196 5.95 -11.94 27.39
C CYS A 196 7.03 -12.06 28.47
N LEU A 197 6.96 -11.23 29.52
CA LEU A 197 7.88 -11.28 30.66
C LEU A 197 7.84 -12.64 31.37
N ILE A 198 6.64 -13.17 31.65
CA ILE A 198 6.48 -14.48 32.33
C ILE A 198 7.11 -15.61 31.51
N ARG A 199 7.02 -15.57 30.17
CA ARG A 199 7.63 -16.58 29.29
C ARG A 199 9.15 -16.49 29.18
N GLN A 200 9.76 -15.35 29.51
CA GLN A 200 11.21 -15.21 29.53
C GLN A 200 11.83 -15.73 30.83
N THR A 201 11.03 -15.81 31.90
CA THR A 201 11.46 -16.28 33.22
C THR A 201 11.24 -17.78 33.45
N SER A 202 10.58 -18.49 32.52
CA SER A 202 10.33 -19.94 32.52
C SER A 202 11.26 -20.65 31.55
#